data_AF-A0A0B7A0L2-F1
#
_entry.id   AF-A0A0B7A0L2-F1
#
_cell.length_a   1.000
_cell.length_b   1.000
_cell.length_c   1.000
_cell.angle_alpha   90.00
_cell.angle_beta   90.00
_cell.angle_gamma   90.00
#
_symmetry.space_group_name_H-M   'P 1'
#
loop_
_entity.id
_entity.type
_entity.pdbx_description
1 polymer ?
#
loop_
_entity_poly.entity_id
_entity_poly.type
_entity_poly.pdbx_seq_one_letter_code
_entity_poly.pdbx_strand_id
1 'polypeptide(L)'
;MRNDIIKLNSILHKEKNVGEELEQGNVLMENAFIAGLKDAELESIQLQARLDEIKEEKERLLNSLVEAERQIMLWEKKTQLARETRAAVDSEVGQGEMRAMRSEIHRMQVRHSQLMKQQEKMIQDMEKAVSRRDTILTRGDAQSKMKKKTVTKGTFERQMGELRKKIKQTINEANACDSEIKSLREHQEALSDKLEEKQVSCQQLQGVSDTLDGDIERSLEIKQKNLSELLARQQKMKYYQQVKEGKYVMLCRTPAAIEQETQKQENRLQALTAIVDRLNSEFPHAQQALRKATVALAWRAAPQEEA
;
A
#
# COMPACT_ATOMS: atom_id res chain seq x y z
N MET A 1 -25.27 23.53 107.43
CA MET A 1 -25.48 22.06 107.45
C MET A 1 -26.58 21.60 106.49
N ARG A 2 -27.87 21.93 106.67
CA ARG A 2 -28.95 21.42 105.78
C ARG A 2 -28.89 21.95 104.34
N ASN A 3 -28.57 23.25 104.17
CA ASN A 3 -28.42 23.86 102.84
C ASN A 3 -27.19 23.37 102.08
N ASP A 4 -26.13 23.01 102.80
CA ASP A 4 -24.88 22.52 102.20
C ASP A 4 -25.06 21.09 101.66
N ILE A 5 -25.83 20.25 102.37
CA ILE A 5 -26.21 18.90 101.91
C ILE A 5 -27.09 18.95 100.66
N ILE A 6 -28.03 19.90 100.58
CA ILE A 6 -28.87 20.09 99.38
C ILE A 6 -28.03 20.56 98.19
N LYS A 7 -27.09 21.48 98.40
CA LYS A 7 -26.15 21.92 97.36
C LYS A 7 -25.24 20.77 96.90
N LEU A 8 -24.72 19.98 97.84
CA LEU A 8 -23.87 18.83 97.53
C LEU A 8 -24.63 17.79 96.70
N ASN A 9 -25.87 17.44 97.08
CA ASN A 9 -26.71 16.51 96.31
C ASN A 9 -27.08 17.05 94.93
N SER A 10 -27.30 18.37 94.80
CA SER A 10 -27.54 18.99 93.49
C SER A 10 -26.30 18.92 92.60
N ILE A 11 -25.10 19.14 93.15
CA ILE A 11 -23.84 18.98 92.43
C ILE A 11 -23.64 17.51 92.06
N LEU A 12 -23.89 16.58 92.98
CA LEU A 12 -23.72 15.14 92.75
C LEU A 12 -24.65 14.62 91.65
N HIS A 13 -25.90 15.11 91.58
CA HIS A 13 -26.80 14.83 90.46
C HIS A 13 -26.33 15.46 89.14
N LYS A 14 -25.80 16.68 89.16
CA LYS A 14 -25.24 17.32 87.96
C LYS A 14 -24.01 16.56 87.45
N GLU A 15 -23.08 16.22 88.32
CA GLU A 15 -21.90 15.42 87.97
C GLU A 15 -22.30 14.03 87.46
N LYS A 16 -23.33 13.40 88.05
CA LYS A 16 -23.86 12.13 87.55
C LYS A 16 -24.46 12.28 86.15
N ASN A 17 -25.28 13.31 85.91
CA ASN A 17 -25.86 13.56 84.59
C ASN A 17 -24.78 13.87 83.55
N VAL A 18 -23.77 14.67 83.90
CA VAL A 18 -22.62 14.95 83.02
C VAL A 18 -21.82 13.68 82.73
N GLY A 19 -21.66 12.79 83.73
CA GLY A 19 -21.06 11.48 83.54
C GLY A 19 -21.85 10.59 82.58
N GLU A 20 -23.17 10.51 82.74
CA GLU A 20 -24.06 9.76 81.85
C GLU A 20 -24.06 10.33 80.41
N GLU A 21 -24.05 11.66 80.24
CA GLU A 21 -23.93 12.32 78.93
C GLU A 21 -22.57 12.04 78.27
N LEU A 22 -21.48 12.06 79.03
CA LEU A 22 -20.14 11.71 78.54
C LEU A 22 -20.05 10.24 78.14
N GLU A 23 -20.61 9.32 78.94
CA GLU A 23 -20.69 7.90 78.60
C GLU A 23 -21.49 7.67 77.32
N GLN A 24 -22.67 8.29 77.19
CA GLN A 24 -23.46 8.21 75.97
C GLN A 24 -22.71 8.81 74.76
N GLY A 25 -22.04 9.95 74.95
CA GLY A 25 -21.20 10.57 73.92
C GLY A 25 -20.06 9.66 73.46
N ASN A 26 -19.38 8.98 74.40
CA ASN A 26 -18.33 8.01 74.09
C ASN A 26 -18.89 6.82 73.30
N VAL A 27 -20.05 6.26 73.69
CA VAL A 27 -20.69 5.16 72.97
C VAL A 27 -21.07 5.56 71.54
N LEU A 28 -21.61 6.77 71.34
CA LEU A 28 -21.93 7.27 70.00
C LEU A 28 -20.67 7.47 69.14
N MET A 29 -19.60 7.99 69.74
CA MET A 29 -18.32 8.20 69.06
C MET A 29 -17.67 6.86 68.69
N GLU A 30 -17.68 5.88 69.59
CA GLU A 30 -17.19 4.52 69.34
C GLU A 30 -17.96 3.86 68.20
N ASN A 31 -19.29 3.94 68.21
CA ASN A 31 -20.13 3.42 67.13
C ASN A 31 -19.84 4.11 65.79
N ALA A 32 -19.61 5.43 65.78
CA ALA A 32 -19.22 6.16 64.57
C ALA A 32 -17.84 5.73 64.04
N PHE A 33 -16.86 5.49 64.92
CA PHE A 33 -15.55 4.96 64.53
C PHE A 33 -15.65 3.54 63.98
N ILE A 34 -16.45 2.67 64.61
CA ILE A 34 -16.68 1.30 64.11
C ILE A 34 -17.35 1.32 62.73
N ALA A 35 -18.34 2.21 62.52
CA ALA A 35 -18.97 2.36 61.21
C ALA A 35 -17.95 2.82 60.15
N GLY A 36 -17.16 3.85 60.46
CA GLY A 36 -16.11 4.34 59.54
C GLY A 36 -15.04 3.30 59.23
N LEU A 37 -14.65 2.47 60.22
CA LEU A 37 -13.74 1.34 60.01
C LEU A 37 -14.35 0.30 59.05
N LYS A 38 -15.62 -0.07 59.24
CA LYS A 38 -16.30 -1.03 58.35
C LYS A 38 -16.44 -0.50 56.92
N ASP A 39 -16.75 0.78 56.75
CA ASP A 39 -16.85 1.40 55.43
C ASP A 39 -15.49 1.41 54.72
N ALA A 40 -14.41 1.75 55.44
CA ALA A 40 -13.05 1.70 54.91
C ALA A 40 -12.59 0.27 54.59
N GLU A 41 -12.94 -0.72 55.41
CA GLU A 41 -12.68 -2.14 55.14
C GLU A 41 -13.41 -2.60 53.88
N LEU A 42 -14.68 -2.23 53.70
CA LEU A 42 -15.44 -2.55 52.50
C LEU A 42 -14.83 -1.92 51.25
N GLU A 43 -14.42 -0.65 51.33
CA GLU A 43 -13.72 0.01 50.22
C GLU A 43 -12.40 -0.70 49.89
N SER A 44 -11.63 -1.08 50.92
CA SER A 44 -10.38 -1.84 50.73
C SER A 44 -10.62 -3.18 50.04
N ILE A 45 -11.69 -3.92 50.41
CA ILE A 45 -12.06 -5.18 49.77
C ILE A 45 -12.43 -4.96 48.30
N GLN A 46 -13.21 -3.91 47.99
CA GLN A 46 -13.59 -3.58 46.62
C GLN A 46 -12.38 -3.19 45.76
N LEU A 47 -11.46 -2.40 46.31
CA LEU A 47 -10.23 -2.03 45.61
C LEU A 47 -9.33 -3.24 45.38
N GLN A 48 -9.26 -4.18 46.34
CA GLN A 48 -8.52 -5.41 46.18
C GLN A 48 -9.11 -6.30 45.07
N ALA A 49 -10.44 -6.44 45.01
CA ALA A 49 -11.10 -7.18 43.93
C ALA A 49 -10.79 -6.59 42.55
N ARG A 50 -10.90 -5.26 42.40
CA ARG A 50 -10.55 -4.56 41.16
C ARG A 50 -9.08 -4.73 40.78
N LEU A 51 -8.19 -4.71 41.77
CA LEU A 51 -6.76 -4.94 41.53
C LEU A 51 -6.51 -6.33 40.96
N ASP A 52 -7.21 -7.34 41.47
CA ASP A 52 -7.06 -8.71 41.01
C ASP A 52 -7.68 -8.92 39.62
N GLU A 53 -8.83 -8.32 39.31
CA GLU A 53 -9.39 -8.26 37.94
C GLU A 53 -8.39 -7.64 36.94
N ILE A 54 -7.80 -6.49 37.29
CA ILE A 54 -6.81 -5.81 36.43
C ILE A 54 -5.56 -6.67 36.22
N LYS A 55 -5.13 -7.43 37.24
CA LYS A 55 -3.99 -8.36 37.09
C LYS A 55 -4.31 -9.49 36.13
N GLU A 56 -5.49 -10.09 36.23
CA GLU A 56 -5.92 -11.14 35.31
C GLU A 56 -6.02 -10.64 33.87
N GLU A 57 -6.59 -9.45 33.66
CA GLU A 57 -6.64 -8.81 32.35
C GLU A 57 -5.23 -8.54 31.80
N LYS A 58 -4.31 -8.05 32.64
CA LYS A 58 -2.92 -7.83 32.26
C LYS A 58 -2.26 -9.13 31.81
N GLU A 59 -2.41 -10.22 32.56
CA GLU A 59 -1.84 -11.52 32.19
C GLU A 59 -2.43 -12.07 30.89
N ARG A 60 -3.75 -11.93 30.71
CA ARG A 60 -4.43 -12.29 29.46
C ARG A 60 -3.88 -11.51 28.27
N LEU A 61 -3.71 -10.19 28.41
CA LEU A 61 -3.17 -9.33 27.35
C LEU A 61 -1.70 -9.66 27.05
N LEU A 62 -0.90 -9.95 28.07
CA LEU A 62 0.49 -10.40 27.88
C LEU A 62 0.56 -11.70 27.09
N ASN A 63 -0.29 -12.68 27.40
CA ASN A 63 -0.35 -13.93 26.64
C ASN A 63 -0.77 -13.69 25.18
N SER A 64 -1.74 -12.79 24.94
CA SER A 64 -2.14 -12.41 23.59
C SER A 64 -1.03 -11.70 22.82
N LEU A 65 -0.22 -10.87 23.49
CA LEU A 65 0.91 -10.19 22.88
C LEU A 65 1.99 -11.19 22.44
N VAL A 66 2.35 -12.13 23.31
CA VAL A 66 3.34 -13.17 23.01
C VAL A 66 2.90 -14.02 21.81
N GLU A 67 1.61 -14.35 21.70
CA GLU A 67 1.12 -15.08 20.53
C GLU A 67 1.18 -14.24 19.26
N ALA A 68 0.84 -12.95 19.32
CA ALA A 68 0.98 -12.04 18.17
C ALA A 68 2.45 -11.92 17.70
N GLU A 69 3.41 -11.83 18.63
CA GLU A 69 4.85 -11.82 18.32
C GLU A 69 5.29 -13.11 17.61
N ARG A 70 4.81 -14.27 18.07
CA ARG A 70 5.07 -15.56 17.38
C ARG A 70 4.53 -15.57 15.96
N GLN A 71 3.32 -15.06 15.75
CA GLN A 71 2.74 -14.96 14.41
C GLN A 71 3.53 -14.02 13.50
N ILE A 72 3.98 -12.87 14.02
CA ILE A 72 4.85 -11.94 13.28
C ILE A 72 6.13 -12.65 12.82
N MET A 73 6.85 -13.31 13.73
CA MET A 73 8.07 -14.07 13.39
C MET A 73 7.82 -15.14 12.32
N LEU A 74 6.69 -15.85 12.41
CA LEU A 74 6.34 -16.89 11.44
C LEU A 74 6.09 -16.30 10.04
N TRP A 75 5.40 -15.17 9.96
CA TRP A 75 5.15 -14.47 8.70
C TRP A 75 6.42 -13.85 8.11
N GLU A 76 7.31 -13.32 8.93
CA GLU A 76 8.62 -12.85 8.49
C GLU A 76 9.43 -13.98 7.87
N LYS A 77 9.50 -15.14 8.54
CA LYS A 77 10.21 -16.32 8.03
C LYS A 77 9.61 -16.84 6.73
N LYS A 78 8.27 -16.90 6.63
CA LYS A 78 7.59 -17.27 5.38
C LYS A 78 7.92 -16.31 4.24
N THR A 79 7.91 -15.01 4.53
CA THR A 79 8.22 -13.98 3.54
C THR A 79 9.67 -14.07 3.08
N GLN A 80 10.60 -14.29 4.00
CA GLN A 80 12.02 -14.50 3.69
C GLN A 80 12.21 -15.72 2.78
N LEU A 81 11.65 -16.88 3.15
CA LEU A 81 11.75 -18.09 2.34
C LEU A 81 11.14 -17.92 0.95
N ALA A 82 10.01 -17.21 0.83
CA ALA A 82 9.41 -16.90 -0.46
C ALA A 82 10.33 -15.99 -1.32
N ARG A 83 10.98 -14.99 -0.72
CA ARG A 83 11.95 -14.13 -1.42
C ARG A 83 13.18 -14.91 -1.86
N GLU A 84 13.74 -15.75 -1.01
CA GLU A 84 14.89 -16.62 -1.32
C GLU A 84 14.55 -17.62 -2.42
N THR A 85 13.37 -18.25 -2.35
CA THR A 85 12.90 -19.19 -3.38
C THR A 85 12.71 -18.48 -4.71
N ARG A 86 12.09 -17.29 -4.70
CA ARG A 86 11.95 -16.48 -5.91
C ARG A 86 13.30 -16.09 -6.49
N ALA A 87 14.24 -15.62 -5.67
CA ALA A 87 15.59 -15.26 -6.14
C ALA A 87 16.35 -16.47 -6.71
N ALA A 88 16.16 -17.66 -6.13
CA ALA A 88 16.74 -18.89 -6.66
C ALA A 88 16.12 -19.30 -8.01
N VAL A 89 14.81 -19.12 -8.18
CA VAL A 89 14.10 -19.41 -9.45
C VAL A 89 14.36 -18.36 -10.52
N ASP A 90 14.37 -17.08 -10.16
CA ASP A 90 14.64 -15.93 -11.05
C ASP A 90 16.14 -15.76 -11.35
N SER A 91 17.00 -16.59 -10.77
CA SER A 91 18.43 -16.60 -11.05
C SER A 91 18.67 -16.76 -12.55
N GLU A 92 19.43 -15.85 -13.16
CA GLU A 92 19.74 -15.86 -14.59
C GLU A 92 20.61 -17.07 -15.01
N VAL A 93 21.02 -17.91 -14.07
CA VAL A 93 21.75 -19.15 -14.30
C VAL A 93 20.96 -20.04 -15.25
N GLY A 94 21.49 -20.24 -16.46
CA GLY A 94 20.86 -21.04 -17.52
C GLY A 94 20.00 -20.25 -18.53
N GLN A 95 19.64 -18.98 -18.27
CA GLN A 95 18.94 -18.16 -19.27
C GLN A 95 19.81 -17.86 -20.51
N GLY A 96 21.12 -17.71 -20.32
CA GLY A 96 22.08 -17.54 -21.42
C GLY A 96 22.15 -18.79 -22.31
N GLU A 97 22.24 -19.97 -21.70
CA GLU A 97 22.27 -21.26 -22.41
C GLU A 97 20.95 -21.54 -23.15
N MET A 98 19.80 -21.24 -22.52
CA MET A 98 18.50 -21.33 -23.19
C MET A 98 18.40 -20.39 -24.39
N ARG A 99 18.89 -19.15 -24.27
CA ARG A 99 18.92 -18.20 -25.41
C ARG A 99 19.83 -18.70 -26.53
N ALA A 100 21.00 -19.22 -26.20
CA ALA A 100 21.93 -19.81 -27.18
C ALA A 100 21.29 -21.02 -27.89
N MET A 101 20.67 -21.93 -27.14
CA MET A 101 19.95 -23.08 -27.71
C MET A 101 18.79 -22.65 -28.62
N ARG A 102 17.99 -21.65 -28.23
CA ARG A 102 16.91 -21.11 -29.09
C ARG A 102 17.46 -20.54 -30.40
N SER A 103 18.57 -19.80 -30.33
CA SER A 103 19.22 -19.26 -31.54
C SER A 103 19.73 -20.38 -32.44
N GLU A 104 20.32 -21.43 -31.88
CA GLU A 104 20.81 -22.57 -32.68
C GLU A 104 19.66 -23.37 -33.29
N ILE A 105 18.56 -23.60 -32.56
CA ILE A 105 17.33 -24.21 -33.11
C ILE A 105 16.83 -23.40 -34.31
N HIS A 106 16.76 -22.07 -34.18
CA HIS A 106 16.32 -21.22 -35.29
C HIS A 106 17.27 -21.32 -36.49
N ARG A 107 18.59 -21.32 -36.25
CA ARG A 107 19.59 -21.51 -37.31
C ARG A 107 19.43 -22.86 -38.01
N MET A 108 19.17 -23.94 -37.26
CA MET A 108 18.91 -25.26 -37.81
C MET A 108 17.60 -25.29 -38.63
N GLN A 109 16.54 -24.63 -38.18
CA GLN A 109 15.29 -24.49 -38.92
C GLN A 109 15.49 -23.78 -40.26
N VAL A 110 16.23 -22.66 -40.27
CA VAL A 110 16.55 -21.93 -41.50
C VAL A 110 17.35 -22.83 -42.47
N ARG A 111 18.36 -23.54 -41.97
CA ARG A 111 19.15 -24.48 -42.78
C ARG A 111 18.29 -25.60 -43.35
N HIS A 112 17.38 -26.15 -42.58
CA HIS A 112 16.42 -27.15 -43.03
C HIS A 112 15.53 -26.61 -44.16
N SER A 113 14.96 -25.41 -44.02
CA SER A 113 14.16 -24.78 -45.08
C SER A 113 14.97 -24.54 -46.36
N GLN A 114 16.25 -24.18 -46.25
CA GLN A 114 17.14 -24.03 -47.41
C GLN A 114 17.39 -25.37 -48.11
N LEU A 115 17.65 -26.44 -47.36
CA LEU A 115 17.83 -27.79 -47.90
C LEU A 115 16.56 -28.27 -48.63
N MET A 116 15.37 -28.03 -48.06
CA MET A 116 14.10 -28.37 -48.73
C MET A 116 13.95 -27.63 -50.07
N LYS A 117 14.32 -26.34 -50.13
CA LYS A 117 14.30 -25.58 -51.41
C LYS A 117 15.29 -26.13 -52.43
N GLN A 118 16.47 -26.57 -51.98
CA GLN A 118 17.47 -27.19 -52.88
C GLN A 118 16.98 -28.56 -53.39
N GLN A 119 16.38 -29.36 -52.53
CA GLN A 119 15.77 -30.64 -52.90
C GLN A 119 14.67 -30.45 -53.94
N GLU A 120 13.77 -29.49 -53.72
CA GLU A 120 12.70 -29.15 -54.68
C GLU A 120 13.27 -28.73 -56.04
N LYS A 121 14.30 -27.88 -56.04
CA LYS A 121 14.97 -27.48 -57.28
C LYS A 121 15.59 -28.67 -58.01
N MET A 122 16.22 -29.59 -57.27
CA MET A 122 16.81 -30.80 -57.85
C MET A 122 15.75 -31.71 -58.46
N ILE A 123 14.59 -31.85 -57.80
CA ILE A 123 13.45 -32.60 -58.34
C ILE A 123 12.95 -31.95 -59.64
N GLN A 124 12.76 -30.63 -59.67
CA GLN A 124 12.34 -29.92 -60.89
C GLN A 124 13.34 -30.05 -62.04
N ASP A 125 14.64 -29.99 -61.76
CA ASP A 125 15.68 -30.14 -62.77
C ASP A 125 15.75 -31.59 -63.29
N MET A 126 15.53 -32.58 -62.41
CA MET A 126 15.37 -33.98 -62.77
C MET A 126 14.14 -34.20 -63.67
N GLU A 127 12.98 -33.64 -63.30
CA GLU A 127 11.76 -33.70 -64.12
C GLU A 127 11.96 -33.06 -65.50
N LYS A 128 12.64 -31.91 -65.59
CA LYS A 128 12.99 -31.29 -66.87
C LYS A 128 13.93 -32.16 -67.69
N ALA A 129 14.91 -32.82 -67.06
CA ALA A 129 15.83 -33.71 -67.76
C ALA A 129 15.11 -34.96 -68.31
N VAL A 130 14.21 -35.55 -67.52
CA VAL A 130 13.35 -36.67 -67.95
C VAL A 130 12.43 -36.21 -69.08
N SER A 131 11.75 -35.07 -68.94
CA SER A 131 10.91 -34.48 -69.99
C SER A 131 11.70 -34.22 -71.28
N ARG A 132 12.93 -33.70 -71.19
CA ARG A 132 13.83 -33.53 -72.35
C ARG A 132 14.19 -34.87 -72.97
N ARG A 133 14.54 -35.87 -72.18
CA ARG A 133 14.84 -37.22 -72.67
C ARG A 133 13.63 -37.82 -73.37
N ASP A 134 12.45 -37.76 -72.77
CA ASP A 134 11.19 -38.26 -73.36
C ASP A 134 10.86 -37.51 -74.64
N THR A 135 11.09 -36.19 -74.68
CA THR A 135 10.94 -35.38 -75.90
C THR A 135 11.94 -35.80 -76.97
N ILE A 136 13.19 -36.09 -76.61
CA ILE A 136 14.22 -36.57 -77.56
C ILE A 136 13.86 -37.97 -78.06
N LEU A 137 13.39 -38.86 -77.19
CA LEU A 137 12.94 -40.21 -77.55
C LEU A 137 11.71 -40.15 -78.46
N THR A 138 10.66 -39.44 -78.06
CA THR A 138 9.46 -39.25 -78.90
C THR A 138 9.76 -38.48 -80.17
N ARG A 139 10.67 -37.51 -80.17
CA ARG A 139 11.12 -36.82 -81.40
C ARG A 139 11.99 -37.73 -82.26
N GLY A 140 12.81 -38.60 -81.69
CA GLY A 140 13.60 -39.61 -82.40
C GLY A 140 12.70 -40.67 -83.03
N ASP A 141 11.70 -41.15 -82.31
CA ASP A 141 10.65 -42.06 -82.80
C ASP A 141 9.72 -41.38 -83.81
N ALA A 142 9.40 -40.10 -83.62
CA ALA A 142 8.58 -39.32 -84.55
C ALA A 142 9.37 -38.91 -85.80
N GLN A 143 10.68 -38.65 -85.71
CA GLN A 143 11.56 -38.42 -86.86
C GLN A 143 11.87 -39.73 -87.61
N SER A 144 11.87 -40.88 -86.92
CA SER A 144 11.98 -42.20 -87.57
C SER A 144 10.66 -42.67 -88.21
N LYS A 145 9.49 -42.17 -87.75
CA LYS A 145 8.17 -42.59 -88.25
C LYS A 145 7.38 -41.57 -89.06
N MET A 146 7.61 -40.26 -89.00
CA MET A 146 6.74 -39.29 -89.69
C MET A 146 7.41 -37.99 -90.17
N LYS A 147 6.98 -37.60 -91.38
CA LYS A 147 7.11 -36.27 -92.02
C LYS A 147 6.61 -35.14 -91.10
N LYS A 148 7.20 -33.95 -91.28
CA LYS A 148 6.86 -32.64 -90.69
C LYS A 148 5.42 -32.55 -90.16
N LYS A 149 5.26 -32.44 -88.83
CA LYS A 149 3.98 -32.12 -88.19
C LYS A 149 3.87 -30.59 -88.02
N THR A 150 2.98 -29.98 -88.78
CA THR A 150 2.55 -28.59 -88.62
C THR A 150 1.67 -28.47 -87.38
N VAL A 151 2.00 -27.54 -86.49
CA VAL A 151 1.16 -27.15 -85.34
C VAL A 151 -0.16 -26.60 -85.87
N THR A 152 -1.26 -27.25 -85.54
CA THR A 152 -2.60 -26.92 -86.03
C THR A 152 -3.30 -25.94 -85.09
N LYS A 153 -4.07 -25.01 -85.67
CA LYS A 153 -4.85 -23.93 -85.04
C LYS A 153 -5.54 -24.29 -83.71
N GLY A 154 -6.06 -25.52 -83.57
CA GLY A 154 -6.73 -25.98 -82.34
C GLY A 154 -5.83 -26.06 -81.09
N THR A 155 -4.52 -26.20 -81.24
CA THR A 155 -3.57 -26.16 -80.09
C THR A 155 -3.39 -24.76 -79.53
N PHE A 156 -3.35 -23.74 -80.40
CA PHE A 156 -3.33 -22.33 -79.99
C PHE A 156 -4.63 -21.92 -79.32
N GLU A 157 -5.78 -22.36 -79.84
CA GLU A 157 -7.09 -22.06 -79.25
C GLU A 157 -7.22 -22.65 -77.83
N ARG A 158 -6.69 -23.86 -77.60
CA ARG A 158 -6.65 -24.46 -76.26
C ARG A 158 -5.77 -23.70 -75.28
N GLN A 159 -4.54 -23.33 -75.68
CA GLN A 159 -3.64 -22.53 -74.85
C GLN A 159 -4.23 -21.15 -74.54
N MET A 160 -4.91 -20.53 -75.50
CA MET A 160 -5.57 -19.24 -75.30
C MET A 160 -6.75 -19.37 -74.30
N GLY A 161 -7.48 -20.50 -74.33
CA GLY A 161 -8.52 -20.80 -73.35
C GLY A 161 -7.98 -20.99 -71.93
N GLU A 162 -6.85 -21.70 -71.78
CA GLU A 162 -6.19 -21.90 -70.49
C GLU A 162 -5.66 -20.59 -69.90
N LEU A 163 -5.06 -19.72 -70.73
CA LEU A 163 -4.62 -18.39 -70.29
C LEU A 163 -5.79 -17.50 -69.87
N ARG A 164 -6.91 -17.51 -70.61
CA ARG A 164 -8.13 -16.80 -70.20
C ARG A 164 -8.67 -17.29 -68.87
N LYS A 165 -8.64 -18.60 -68.61
CA LYS A 165 -9.05 -19.18 -67.32
C LYS A 165 -8.14 -18.72 -66.19
N LYS A 166 -6.82 -18.73 -66.40
CA LYS A 166 -5.84 -18.23 -65.42
C LYS A 166 -6.03 -16.74 -65.12
N ILE A 167 -6.23 -15.90 -66.14
CA ILE A 167 -6.51 -14.46 -65.95
C ILE A 167 -7.76 -14.28 -65.08
N LYS A 168 -8.84 -15.03 -65.38
CA LYS A 168 -10.08 -14.94 -64.59
C LYS A 168 -9.87 -15.40 -63.14
N GLN A 169 -9.08 -16.44 -62.92
CA GLN A 169 -8.74 -16.92 -61.58
C GLN A 169 -7.92 -15.88 -60.81
N THR A 170 -6.88 -15.30 -61.42
CA THR A 170 -6.05 -14.27 -60.78
C THR A 170 -6.84 -13.00 -60.46
N ILE A 171 -7.80 -12.61 -61.31
CA ILE A 171 -8.71 -11.48 -61.01
C ILE A 171 -9.59 -11.80 -59.80
N ASN A 172 -10.12 -13.01 -59.70
CA ASN A 172 -10.92 -13.41 -58.54
C ASN A 172 -10.09 -13.44 -57.25
N GLU A 173 -8.86 -13.94 -57.31
CA GLU A 173 -7.91 -13.94 -56.19
C GLU A 173 -7.56 -12.50 -55.76
N ALA A 174 -7.30 -11.60 -56.72
CA ALA A 174 -7.04 -10.19 -56.44
C ALA A 174 -8.23 -9.51 -55.75
N ASN A 175 -9.46 -9.75 -56.24
CA ASN A 175 -10.68 -9.22 -55.61
C ASN A 175 -10.89 -9.78 -54.19
N ALA A 176 -10.56 -11.04 -53.95
CA ALA A 176 -10.61 -11.63 -52.61
C ALA A 176 -9.62 -10.95 -51.66
N CYS A 177 -8.37 -10.74 -52.10
CA CYS A 177 -7.38 -9.99 -51.33
C CYS A 177 -7.83 -8.55 -51.07
N ASP A 178 -8.42 -7.86 -52.05
CA ASP A 178 -8.95 -6.50 -51.85
C ASP A 178 -10.07 -6.45 -50.81
N SER A 179 -10.93 -7.49 -50.77
CA SER A 179 -11.98 -7.58 -49.74
C SER A 179 -11.43 -7.83 -48.34
N GLU A 180 -10.36 -8.64 -48.23
CA GLU A 180 -9.67 -8.91 -46.97
C GLU A 180 -8.89 -7.67 -46.48
N ILE A 181 -8.26 -6.91 -47.37
CA ILE A 181 -7.60 -5.65 -47.02
C ILE A 181 -8.62 -4.65 -46.46
N LYS A 182 -9.84 -4.59 -47.02
CA LYS A 182 -10.90 -3.72 -46.50
C LYS A 182 -11.33 -4.13 -45.10
N SER A 183 -11.61 -5.41 -44.87
CA SER A 183 -12.03 -5.89 -43.54
C SER A 183 -10.93 -5.69 -42.49
N LEU A 184 -9.66 -5.88 -42.85
CA LEU A 184 -8.52 -5.62 -41.96
C LEU A 184 -8.39 -4.13 -41.62
N ARG A 185 -8.66 -3.22 -42.56
CA ARG A 185 -8.67 -1.77 -42.28
C ARG A 185 -9.81 -1.36 -41.36
N GLU A 186 -11.02 -1.86 -41.60
CA GLU A 186 -12.16 -1.63 -40.71
C GLU A 186 -11.89 -2.17 -39.31
N HIS A 187 -11.25 -3.33 -39.20
CA HIS A 187 -10.86 -3.90 -37.91
C HIS A 187 -9.77 -3.08 -37.21
N GLN A 188 -8.79 -2.58 -37.96
CA GLN A 188 -7.74 -1.70 -37.45
C GLN A 188 -8.32 -0.40 -36.89
N GLU A 189 -9.26 0.23 -37.61
CA GLU A 189 -9.94 1.45 -37.18
C GLU A 189 -10.73 1.20 -35.89
N ALA A 190 -11.54 0.14 -35.84
CA ALA A 190 -12.30 -0.22 -34.64
C ALA A 190 -11.41 -0.55 -33.43
N LEU A 191 -10.22 -1.12 -33.66
CA LEU A 191 -9.23 -1.34 -32.59
C LEU A 191 -8.60 -0.03 -32.12
N SER A 192 -8.34 0.91 -33.04
CA SER A 192 -7.81 2.23 -32.72
C SER A 192 -8.78 3.01 -31.83
N ASP A 193 -10.06 3.02 -32.17
CA ASP A 193 -11.09 3.71 -31.38
C ASP A 193 -11.18 3.14 -29.96
N LYS A 194 -11.15 1.81 -29.82
CA LYS A 194 -11.14 1.15 -28.51
C LYS A 194 -9.88 1.47 -27.71
N LEU A 195 -8.73 1.56 -28.38
CA LEU A 195 -7.48 1.92 -27.72
C LEU A 195 -7.55 3.34 -27.17
N GLU A 196 -8.08 4.28 -27.95
CA GLU A 196 -8.26 5.67 -27.53
C GLU A 196 -9.25 5.79 -26.37
N GLU A 197 -10.39 5.08 -26.43
CA GLU A 197 -11.35 5.02 -25.32
C GLU A 197 -10.70 4.51 -24.03
N LYS A 198 -9.91 3.43 -24.11
CA LYS A 198 -9.20 2.90 -22.95
C LYS A 198 -8.11 3.85 -22.46
N GLN A 199 -7.41 4.55 -23.35
CA GLN A 199 -6.42 5.54 -22.97
C GLN A 199 -7.05 6.70 -22.20
N VAL A 200 -8.18 7.24 -22.67
CA VAL A 200 -8.93 8.30 -21.97
C VAL A 200 -9.42 7.80 -20.60
N SER A 201 -9.96 6.58 -20.54
CA SER A 201 -10.40 5.99 -19.26
C SER A 201 -9.24 5.85 -18.26
N CYS A 202 -8.06 5.41 -18.71
CA CYS A 202 -6.87 5.33 -17.86
C CYS A 202 -6.43 6.71 -17.35
N GLN A 203 -6.46 7.75 -18.20
CA GLN A 203 -6.12 9.12 -17.79
C GLN A 203 -7.11 9.66 -16.74
N GLN A 204 -8.41 9.37 -16.91
CA GLN A 204 -9.42 9.75 -15.91
C GLN A 204 -9.20 9.02 -14.58
N LEU A 205 -8.93 7.71 -14.61
CA LEU A 205 -8.63 6.94 -13.40
C LEU A 205 -7.35 7.43 -12.71
N GLN A 206 -6.32 7.80 -13.48
CA GLN A 206 -5.11 8.39 -12.92
C GLN A 206 -5.40 9.72 -12.22
N GLY A 207 -6.17 10.60 -12.86
CA GLY A 207 -6.58 11.87 -12.26
C GLY A 207 -7.36 11.67 -10.96
N VAL A 208 -8.26 10.68 -10.90
CA VAL A 208 -8.97 10.34 -9.66
C VAL A 208 -7.99 9.82 -8.60
N SER A 209 -7.04 8.96 -8.96
CA SER A 209 -6.01 8.48 -8.03
C SER A 209 -5.21 9.63 -7.42
N ASP A 210 -4.73 10.55 -8.25
CA ASP A 210 -3.93 11.70 -7.81
C ASP A 210 -4.75 12.61 -6.86
N THR A 211 -6.06 12.79 -7.12
CA THR A 211 -6.93 13.54 -6.21
C THR A 211 -7.11 12.84 -4.86
N LEU A 212 -7.28 11.51 -4.86
CA LEU A 212 -7.42 10.72 -3.63
C LEU A 212 -6.13 10.73 -2.81
N ASP A 213 -4.97 10.63 -3.47
CA ASP A 213 -3.66 10.74 -2.80
C ASP A 213 -3.50 12.11 -2.11
N GLY A 214 -3.88 13.19 -2.79
CA GLY A 214 -3.91 14.53 -2.19
C GLY A 214 -4.87 14.66 -0.99
N ASP A 215 -6.04 14.01 -1.06
CA ASP A 215 -7.01 14.00 0.05
C ASP A 215 -6.51 13.17 1.25
N ILE A 216 -5.79 12.08 1.02
CA ILE A 216 -5.11 11.29 2.05
C ILE A 216 -4.05 12.15 2.76
N GLU A 217 -3.21 12.86 2.00
CA GLU A 217 -2.19 13.74 2.56
C GLU A 217 -2.82 14.82 3.45
N ARG A 218 -3.86 15.51 2.95
CA ARG A 218 -4.59 16.54 3.71
C ARG A 218 -5.20 15.96 5.00
N SER A 219 -5.79 14.76 4.92
CA SER A 219 -6.38 14.09 6.08
C SER A 219 -5.33 13.70 7.13
N LEU A 220 -4.14 13.27 6.70
CA LEU A 220 -3.02 12.99 7.59
C LEU A 220 -2.51 14.25 8.30
N GLU A 221 -2.41 15.38 7.58
CA GLU A 221 -2.05 16.68 8.16
C GLU A 221 -3.05 17.11 9.24
N ILE A 222 -4.35 17.02 8.96
CA ILE A 222 -5.42 17.35 9.93
C ILE A 222 -5.35 16.42 11.15
N LYS A 223 -5.19 15.11 10.94
CA LYS A 223 -5.05 14.13 12.03
C LYS A 223 -3.87 14.48 12.95
N GLN A 224 -2.72 14.83 12.36
CA GLN A 224 -1.52 15.17 13.12
C GLN A 224 -1.68 16.49 13.89
N LYS A 225 -2.35 17.48 13.29
CA LYS A 225 -2.72 18.74 13.95
C LYS A 225 -3.60 18.46 15.17
N ASN A 226 -4.69 17.71 14.98
CA ASN A 226 -5.63 17.39 16.06
C ASN A 226 -4.95 16.61 17.20
N LEU A 227 -4.06 15.66 16.87
CA LEU A 227 -3.28 14.92 17.86
C LEU A 227 -2.38 15.86 18.68
N SER A 228 -1.68 16.79 18.01
CA SER A 228 -0.79 17.75 18.68
C SER A 228 -1.56 18.67 19.62
N GLU A 229 -2.73 19.14 19.19
CA GLU A 229 -3.61 19.97 20.01
C GLU A 229 -4.20 19.19 21.20
N LEU A 230 -4.63 17.94 20.99
CA LEU A 230 -5.14 17.08 22.05
C LEU A 230 -4.08 16.83 23.13
N LEU A 231 -2.83 16.54 22.73
CA LEU A 231 -1.72 16.35 23.66
C LEU A 231 -1.42 17.62 24.46
N ALA A 232 -1.43 18.79 23.81
CA ALA A 232 -1.26 20.08 24.49
C ALA A 232 -2.38 20.34 25.52
N ARG A 233 -3.64 20.07 25.15
CA ARG A 233 -4.80 20.19 26.06
C ARG A 233 -4.72 19.19 27.22
N GLN A 234 -4.34 17.95 26.99
CA GLN A 234 -4.14 16.93 28.03
C GLN A 234 -3.02 17.33 29.01
N GLN A 235 -1.92 17.89 28.51
CA GLN A 235 -0.84 18.39 29.35
C GLN A 235 -1.29 19.59 30.19
N LYS A 236 -2.03 20.54 29.59
CA LYS A 236 -2.63 21.68 30.29
C LYS A 236 -3.59 21.22 31.40
N MET A 237 -4.42 20.20 31.13
CA MET A 237 -5.29 19.58 32.13
C MET A 237 -4.51 18.99 33.30
N LYS A 238 -3.39 18.28 33.04
CA LYS A 238 -2.52 17.75 34.11
C LYS A 238 -1.96 18.87 34.99
N TYR A 239 -1.54 19.99 34.40
CA TYR A 239 -1.08 21.14 35.18
C TYR A 239 -2.21 21.72 36.05
N TYR A 240 -3.41 21.91 35.51
CA TYR A 240 -4.55 22.37 36.31
C TYR A 240 -4.92 21.40 37.44
N GLN A 241 -4.82 20.09 37.21
CA GLN A 241 -5.04 19.09 38.25
C GLN A 241 -3.98 19.19 39.36
N GLN A 242 -2.70 19.36 39.01
CA GLN A 242 -1.63 19.57 39.98
C GLN A 242 -1.84 20.86 40.81
N VAL A 243 -2.36 21.92 40.18
CA VAL A 243 -2.70 23.17 40.88
C VAL A 243 -3.83 22.93 41.86
N LYS A 244 -4.90 22.22 41.44
CA LYS A 244 -6.03 21.86 42.29
C LYS A 244 -5.60 21.02 43.51
N GLU A 245 -4.67 20.09 43.31
CA GLU A 245 -4.13 19.22 44.35
C GLU A 245 -3.02 19.88 45.21
N GLY A 246 -2.65 21.14 44.93
CA GLY A 246 -1.59 21.85 45.65
C GLY A 246 -0.16 21.33 45.38
N LYS A 247 0.02 20.45 44.39
CA LYS A 247 1.30 19.81 44.02
C LYS A 247 2.05 20.52 42.90
N TYR A 248 1.47 21.57 42.32
CA TYR A 248 2.06 22.29 41.21
C TYR A 248 3.26 23.15 41.66
N VAL A 249 4.40 22.97 40.99
CA VAL A 249 5.61 23.77 41.23
C VAL A 249 5.85 24.70 40.06
N MET A 250 5.80 26.01 40.31
CA MET A 250 6.13 27.02 39.30
C MET A 250 7.62 26.94 38.95
N LEU A 251 7.90 26.71 37.66
CA LEU A 251 9.26 26.71 37.11
C LEU A 251 9.89 28.12 37.11
N CYS A 252 9.09 29.15 36.84
CA CYS A 252 9.53 30.54 36.83
C CYS A 252 8.70 31.31 37.86
N ARG A 253 9.34 31.77 38.95
CA ARG A 253 8.65 32.42 40.09
C ARG A 253 8.57 33.93 39.99
N THR A 254 9.33 34.54 39.08
CA THR A 254 9.35 36.01 38.87
C THR A 254 8.94 36.36 37.45
N PRO A 255 8.30 37.52 37.22
CA PRO A 255 7.93 37.99 35.88
C PRO A 255 9.13 38.05 34.94
N ALA A 256 10.28 38.54 35.42
CA ALA A 256 11.51 38.62 34.65
C ALA A 256 12.05 37.24 34.22
N ALA A 257 11.90 36.20 35.05
CA ALA A 257 12.32 34.84 34.68
C ALA A 257 11.37 34.20 33.66
N ILE A 258 10.08 34.53 33.70
CA ILE A 258 9.09 34.12 32.68
C ILE A 258 9.47 34.74 31.33
N GLU A 259 9.69 36.06 31.30
CA GLU A 259 10.03 36.80 30.08
C GLU A 259 11.34 36.28 29.46
N GLN A 260 12.36 36.01 30.27
CA GLN A 260 13.63 35.44 29.81
C GLN A 260 13.46 34.04 29.20
N GLU A 261 12.67 33.16 29.83
CA GLU A 261 12.45 31.81 29.30
C GLU A 261 11.55 31.83 28.06
N THR A 262 10.54 32.71 28.00
CA THR A 262 9.72 32.93 26.80
C THR A 262 10.58 33.37 25.62
N GLN A 263 11.44 34.38 25.80
CA GLN A 263 12.35 34.85 24.76
C GLN A 263 13.30 33.74 24.28
N LYS A 264 13.78 32.90 25.20
CA LYS A 264 14.64 31.75 24.86
C LYS A 264 13.90 30.71 24.01
N GLN A 265 12.63 30.43 24.33
CA GLN A 265 11.81 29.51 23.54
C GLN A 265 11.50 30.09 22.15
N GLU A 266 11.20 31.39 22.05
CA GLU A 266 11.00 32.08 20.77
C GLU A 266 12.25 32.04 19.90
N ASN A 267 13.42 32.37 20.46
CA ASN A 267 14.70 32.32 19.73
C ASN A 267 15.00 30.90 19.23
N ARG A 268 14.71 29.88 20.04
CA ARG A 268 14.87 28.48 19.66
C ARG A 268 13.90 28.08 18.54
N LEU A 269 12.66 28.56 18.59
CA LEU A 269 11.66 28.30 17.56
C LEU A 269 12.06 28.96 16.24
N GLN A 270 12.51 30.21 16.27
CA GLN A 270 13.03 30.91 15.08
C GLN A 270 14.24 30.20 14.47
N ALA A 271 15.18 29.72 15.30
CA ALA A 271 16.32 28.94 14.81
C ALA A 271 15.91 27.62 14.15
N LEU A 272 14.94 26.89 14.71
CA LEU A 272 14.41 25.67 14.12
C LEU A 272 13.68 25.93 12.81
N THR A 273 12.89 27.00 12.72
CA THR A 273 12.23 27.43 11.48
C THR A 273 13.26 27.75 10.40
N ALA A 274 14.30 28.53 10.72
CA ALA A 274 15.37 28.84 9.78
C ALA A 274 16.13 27.60 9.28
N ILE A 275 16.33 26.59 10.14
CA ILE A 275 16.92 25.30 9.73
C ILE A 275 16.01 24.57 8.76
N VAL A 276 14.70 24.49 9.04
CA VAL A 276 13.74 23.81 8.17
C VAL A 276 13.59 24.53 6.83
N ASP A 277 13.56 25.86 6.81
CA ASP A 277 13.51 26.66 5.59
C ASP A 277 14.77 26.45 4.74
N ARG A 278 15.94 26.44 5.39
CA ARG A 278 17.21 26.14 4.71
C ARG A 278 17.20 24.74 4.12
N LEU A 279 16.78 23.73 4.86
CA LEU A 279 16.68 22.34 4.37
C LEU A 279 15.68 22.21 3.22
N ASN A 280 14.55 22.92 3.27
CA ASN A 280 13.59 22.97 2.18
C ASN A 280 14.16 23.63 0.91
N SER A 281 15.05 24.63 1.07
CA SER A 281 15.72 25.29 -0.05
C SER A 281 16.87 24.48 -0.67
N GLU A 282 17.66 23.80 0.17
CA GLU A 282 18.82 23.00 -0.25
C GLU A 282 18.40 21.63 -0.81
N PHE A 283 17.26 21.08 -0.36
CA PHE A 283 16.78 19.76 -0.76
C PHE A 283 15.28 19.77 -1.16
N PRO A 284 14.95 20.22 -2.40
CA PRO A 284 13.56 20.29 -2.87
C PRO A 284 12.81 18.95 -2.83
N HIS A 285 13.53 17.85 -3.08
CA HIS A 285 12.99 16.48 -3.03
C HIS A 285 12.62 16.02 -1.61
N ALA A 286 13.19 16.64 -0.57
CA ALA A 286 12.88 16.33 0.83
C ALA A 286 11.72 17.16 1.38
N GLN A 287 11.20 18.14 0.63
CA GLN A 287 10.12 19.04 1.08
C GLN A 287 8.87 18.27 1.52
N GLN A 288 8.49 17.21 0.80
CA GLN A 288 7.34 16.38 1.17
C GLN A 288 7.54 15.69 2.53
N ALA A 289 8.76 15.22 2.82
CA ALA A 289 9.11 14.62 4.10
C ALA A 289 9.17 15.66 5.24
N LEU A 290 9.64 16.87 4.93
CA LEU A 290 9.77 17.98 5.88
C LEU A 290 8.47 18.78 6.09
N ARG A 291 7.45 18.56 5.26
CA ARG A 291 6.15 19.25 5.33
C ARG A 291 5.51 19.18 6.71
N LYS A 292 5.60 18.01 7.36
CA LYS A 292 5.10 17.80 8.74
C LYS A 292 5.79 18.70 9.76
N ALA A 293 7.12 18.83 9.68
CA ALA A 293 7.89 19.70 10.57
C ALA A 293 7.59 21.18 10.29
N THR A 294 7.45 21.54 9.02
CA THR A 294 7.13 22.90 8.56
C THR A 294 5.78 23.36 9.11
N VAL A 295 4.73 22.55 8.95
CA VAL A 295 3.37 22.86 9.46
C VAL A 295 3.35 22.92 10.99
N ALA A 296 4.05 22.03 11.69
CA ALA A 296 4.10 22.02 13.15
C ALA A 296 4.83 23.25 13.73
N LEU A 297 5.92 23.69 13.11
CA LEU A 297 6.65 24.90 13.50
C LEU A 297 5.83 26.15 13.21
N ALA A 298 5.19 26.24 12.03
CA ALA A 298 4.32 27.36 11.68
C ALA A 298 3.15 27.52 12.67
N TRP A 299 2.54 26.42 13.11
CA TRP A 299 1.47 26.47 14.11
C TRP A 299 1.96 26.91 15.49
N ARG A 300 3.16 26.49 15.92
CA ARG A 300 3.76 26.93 17.20
C ARG A 300 4.30 28.36 17.14
N ALA A 301 4.63 28.86 15.96
CA ALA A 301 5.04 30.23 15.69
C ALA A 301 3.87 31.21 15.66
N ALA A 302 2.66 30.72 15.34
CA ALA A 302 1.47 31.55 15.32
C ALA A 302 1.20 32.07 16.75
N PRO A 303 0.99 33.39 16.92
CA PRO A 303 0.62 33.93 18.22
C PRO A 303 -0.63 33.20 18.69
N GLN A 304 -0.56 32.58 19.87
CA GLN A 304 -1.76 32.12 20.54
C GLN A 304 -2.54 33.38 20.89
N GLU A 305 -3.50 33.76 20.04
CA GLU A 305 -4.48 34.77 20.41
C GLU A 305 -5.12 34.31 21.72
N GLU A 306 -4.84 35.09 22.76
CA GLU A 306 -5.39 34.91 24.09
C GLU A 306 -6.92 35.05 24.00
N ALA A 307 -7.61 33.96 24.33
CA ALA A 307 -9.04 33.93 24.63
C ALA A 307 -9.23 33.42 26.05
#